data_AF-A0A1B1R2Q7-F1
#
_entry.id   AF-A0A1B1R2Q7-F1
#
_cell.length_a   1.000
_cell.length_b   1.000
_cell.length_c   1.000
_cell.angle_alpha   90.00
_cell.angle_beta   90.00
_cell.angle_gamma   90.00
#
_symmetry.space_group_name_H-M   'P 1'
#
loop_
_entity.id
_entity.type
_entity.pdbx_description
1 polymer ?
#
loop_
_entity_poly.entity_id
_entity_poly.type
_entity_poly.pdbx_seq_one_letter_code
_entity_poly.pdbx_strand_id
1 'polypeptide(L)' 'LYAKCIPYITDCVLGELEKLGRKYRVALRIVKDPRFERMACSHKGTYADDCIVQRVT' A
#
# COMPACT_ATOMS: atom_id res chain seq x y z
N LEU A 1 -9.34 7.31 15.91
CA LEU A 1 -9.23 6.20 16.88
C LEU A 1 -8.86 6.65 18.29
N TYR A 2 -8.71 7.95 18.59
CA TYR A 2 -8.27 8.47 19.90
C TYR A 2 -7.04 7.74 20.49
N ALA A 3 -6.19 7.20 19.60
CA ALA A 3 -5.03 6.38 19.89
C ALA A 3 -4.01 6.55 18.76
N LYS A 4 -2.75 6.17 19.00
CA LYS A 4 -1.70 6.15 17.97
C LYS A 4 -2.06 5.13 16.89
N CYS A 5 -2.00 5.56 15.62
CA CYS A 5 -2.19 4.68 14.47
C CYS A 5 -0.97 4.76 13.56
N ILE A 6 -0.57 3.62 13.02
CA ILE A 6 0.49 3.53 12.03
C ILE A 6 -0.15 3.01 10.74
N PRO A 7 -0.12 3.78 9.65
CA PRO A 7 -0.61 3.30 8.37
C PRO A 7 0.37 2.29 7.78
N TYR A 8 -0.16 1.20 7.24
CA TYR A 8 0.61 0.18 6.55
C TYR A 8 0.30 0.21 5.04
N ILE A 9 1.31 -0.03 4.22
CA ILE A 9 1.14 -0.19 2.77
C ILE A 9 1.79 -1.49 2.30
N THR A 10 1.04 -2.31 1.57
CA THR A 10 1.53 -3.54 0.97
C THR A 10 2.22 -3.26 -0.37
N ASP A 11 3.15 -4.13 -0.77
CA ASP A 11 3.85 -4.02 -2.06
C ASP A 11 2.88 -3.98 -3.25
N CYS A 12 1.80 -4.76 -3.20
CA CYS A 12 0.80 -4.80 -4.27
C CYS A 12 0.03 -3.47 -4.43
N VAL A 13 -0.37 -2.83 -3.31
CA VAL A 13 -1.02 -1.50 -3.33
C VAL A 13 -0.07 -0.44 -3.91
N LEU A 14 1.21 -0.46 -3.50
CA LEU A 14 2.22 0.43 -4.06
C LEU A 14 2.40 0.18 -5.57
N GLY A 15 2.47 -1.09 -5.98
CA GLY A 15 2.61 -1.48 -7.38
C GLY A 15 1.42 -1.07 -8.25
N GLU A 16 0.19 -1.15 -7.74
CA GLU A 16 -0.99 -0.61 -8.43
C GLU A 16 -0.94 0.91 -8.54
N LEU A 17 -0.56 1.60 -7.46
CA LEU A 17 -0.47 3.06 -7.44
C LEU A 17 0.58 3.57 -8.45
N GLU A 18 1.68 2.84 -8.65
CA GLU A 18 2.69 3.15 -9.66
C GLU A 18 2.17 2.99 -11.10
N LYS A 19 1.30 1.99 -11.34
CA LYS A 19 0.68 1.76 -12.66
C LYS A 19 -0.31 2.86 -13.08
N LEU A 20 -0.92 3.54 -12.12
CA LEU A 20 -1.85 4.65 -12.39
C LEU A 20 -1.17 5.90 -12.98
N GLY A 21 0.18 5.94 -12.98
CA GLY A 21 0.97 6.92 -13.70
C GLY A 21 0.98 8.32 -13.07
N ARG A 22 1.40 9.32 -13.86
CA ARG A 22 1.76 10.67 -13.35
C ARG A 22 0.61 11.43 -12.70
N LYS A 23 -0.65 11.11 -13.04
CA LYS A 23 -1.85 11.71 -12.42
C LYS A 23 -1.84 11.53 -10.90
N TYR A 24 -1.27 10.44 -10.40
CA TYR A 24 -1.26 10.07 -8.98
C TYR A 24 0.10 10.31 -8.30
N ARG A 25 0.96 11.17 -8.88
CA ARG A 25 2.29 11.50 -8.31
C ARG A 25 2.25 12.01 -6.87
N VAL A 26 1.18 12.68 -6.46
CA VAL A 26 1.03 13.19 -5.08
C VAL A 26 0.76 12.03 -4.13
N ALA A 27 -0.15 11.12 -4.51
CA ALA A 27 -0.41 9.90 -3.73
C ALA A 27 0.87 9.07 -3.58
N LEU A 28 1.64 8.87 -4.66
CA LEU A 28 2.93 8.17 -4.62
C LEU A 28 3.96 8.80 -3.68
N ARG A 29 3.91 10.12 -3.47
CA ARG A 29 4.78 10.80 -2.50
C ARG A 29 4.28 10.61 -1.07
N ILE A 30 2.96 10.66 -0.85
CA ILE A 30 2.35 10.47 0.47
C ILE A 30 2.64 9.07 1.00
N VAL A 31 2.51 8.03 0.17
CA VAL A 31 2.77 6.65 0.61
C VAL A 31 4.24 6.34 0.87
N LYS A 32 5.16 7.22 0.42
CA LYS A 32 6.61 7.13 0.70
C LYS A 32 7.01 7.93 1.95
N ASP A 33 6.04 8.53 2.63
CA ASP A 33 6.28 9.19 3.92
C ASP A 33 6.75 8.16 4.96
N PRO A 34 7.79 8.47 5.76
CA PRO A 34 8.35 7.52 6.72
C PRO A 34 7.39 7.10 7.84
N ARG A 35 6.23 7.77 7.99
CA ARG A 35 5.16 7.35 8.91
C ARG A 35 4.41 6.11 8.42
N PHE A 36 4.53 5.75 7.14
CA PHE A 36 3.98 4.52 6.59
C PHE A 36 4.95 3.35 6.79
N GLU A 37 4.46 2.25 7.33
CA GLU A 37 5.20 0.99 7.39
C GLU A 37 4.91 0.14 6.15
N ARG A 38 5.98 -0.28 5.47
CA ARG A 38 5.87 -1.10 4.26
C ARG A 38 5.78 -2.58 4.64
N MET A 39 4.76 -3.27 4.13
CA MET A 39 4.58 -4.71 4.29
C MET A 39 4.91 -5.44 3.00
N ALA A 40 5.86 -6.37 3.10
CA ALA A 40 6.23 -7.20 1.96
C ALA A 40 5.11 -8.18 1.59
N CYS A 41 4.85 -8.33 0.28
CA CYS A 41 3.94 -9.34 -0.25
C CYS A 41 4.72 -10.61 -0.64
N SER A 42 4.15 -11.79 -0.38
CA SER A 42 4.73 -13.09 -0.74
C SER A 42 4.05 -13.75 -1.95
N HIS A 43 3.11 -13.07 -2.59
CA HIS A 43 2.35 -13.56 -3.74
C HIS A 43 2.84 -12.93 -5.05
N LYS A 44 2.50 -13.57 -6.18
CA LYS A 44 2.72 -13.00 -7.51
C LYS A 44 1.65 -11.95 -7.81
N GLY A 45 1.98 -10.99 -8.69
CA GLY A 45 1.05 -9.98 -9.16
C GLY A 45 0.85 -8.83 -8.16
N THR A 46 -0.02 -7.88 -8.50
CA THR A 46 -0.24 -6.68 -7.68
C THR A 46 -1.71 -6.47 -7.35
N TYR A 47 -2.57 -7.47 -7.50
CA TYR A 47 -4.00 -7.30 -7.22
C TYR A 47 -4.20 -7.09 -5.72
N ALA A 48 -4.44 -5.85 -5.32
CA ALA A 48 -4.36 -5.43 -3.93
C ALA A 48 -5.50 -6.02 -3.09
N ASP A 49 -6.68 -6.17 -3.68
CA ASP A 49 -7.88 -6.63 -2.99
C ASP A 49 -7.71 -8.05 -2.45
N ASP A 50 -7.28 -9.00 -3.29
CA ASP A 50 -7.00 -10.38 -2.85
C ASP A 50 -5.94 -10.42 -1.75
N CYS A 51 -4.89 -9.60 -1.88
CA CYS A 51 -3.83 -9.54 -0.88
C CYS A 51 -4.34 -9.06 0.48
N ILE A 52 -5.13 -7.99 0.50
CA ILE A 52 -5.67 -7.43 1.74
C ILE A 52 -6.64 -8.43 2.35
N VAL A 53 -7.55 -9.02 1.57
CA VAL A 53 -8.53 -10.01 2.04
C VAL A 53 -7.82 -11.23 2.65
N GLN A 54 -6.83 -11.79 1.97
CA GLN A 54 -6.05 -12.93 2.48
C GLN A 54 -5.24 -12.62 3.73
N ARG A 55 -4.89 -11.35 3.96
CA ARG A 55 -4.11 -10.94 5.13
C ARG A 55 -4.98 -10.68 6.36
N VAL A 56 -6.21 -10.23 6.16
CA VAL A 56 -7.14 -9.92 7.27
C VAL A 56 -8.06 -11.08 7.64
N THR A 57 -8.10 -12.13 6.82
CA THR A 57 -8.88 -13.37 7.05
C THR A 57 -7.94 -14.48 7.47
#